data_AF-A0A973EQB5-F1
#
_entry.id   AF-A0A973EQB5-F1
#
_cell.length_a   1.000
_cell.length_b   1.000
_cell.length_c   1.000
_cell.angle_alpha   90.00
_cell.angle_beta   90.00
_cell.angle_gamma   90.00
#
_symmetry.space_group_name_H-M   'P 1'
#
loop_
_entity.id
_entity.type
_entity.pdbx_description
1 polymer ?
#
loop_
_entity_poly.entity_id
_entity_poly.type
_entity_poly.pdbx_seq_one_letter_code
_entity_poly.pdbx_strand_id
1 'polypeptide(L)' 'MNPSKIHILRFLVEAYEGIAVVSTVDREMGLVKISIAPNCEEDVMIILQAESQALELRPVYCSPADHQLSSRPDP' A
#
# COMPACT_ATOMS: atom_id res chain seq x y z
N MET A 1 -1.16 7.09 8.41
CA MET A 1 -2.44 6.33 8.47
C MET A 1 -2.43 5.42 9.71
N ASN A 2 -3.55 5.23 10.42
CA ASN A 2 -3.60 4.32 11.59
C ASN A 2 -3.51 2.84 11.15
N PRO A 3 -2.81 1.95 11.89
CA PRO A 3 -2.77 0.50 11.62
C PRO A 3 -4.11 -0.18 11.34
N SER A 4 -5.21 0.23 11.99
CA SER A 4 -6.54 -0.32 11.73
C SER A 4 -7.01 -0.05 10.29
N LYS A 5 -6.71 1.13 9.74
CA LYS A 5 -7.03 1.46 8.35
C LYS A 5 -6.15 0.66 7.37
N ILE A 6 -4.91 0.32 7.74
CA ILE A 6 -4.06 -0.58 6.95
C ILE A 6 -4.71 -1.96 6.83
N HIS A 7 -5.28 -2.47 7.93
CA HIS A 7 -5.96 -3.76 7.92
C HIS A 7 -7.24 -3.74 7.07
N ILE A 8 -8.02 -2.66 7.12
CA ILE A 8 -9.20 -2.49 6.25
C ILE A 8 -8.78 -2.45 4.78
N LEU A 9 -7.79 -1.64 4.42
CA LEU A 9 -7.27 -1.57 3.05
C LEU A 9 -6.81 -2.94 2.55
N ARG A 10 -6.02 -3.66 3.36
CA ARG A 10 -5.58 -5.01 3.04
C ARG A 10 -6.77 -5.94 2.79
N PHE A 11 -7.75 -5.93 3.68
CA PHE A 11 -8.95 -6.76 3.55
C PHE A 11 -9.69 -6.48 2.25
N LEU A 12 -9.90 -5.21 1.89
CA LEU A 12 -10.62 -4.83 0.68
C LEU A 12 -9.88 -5.25 -0.60
N VAL A 13 -8.56 -5.04 -0.64
CA VAL A 13 -7.74 -5.36 -1.82
C VAL A 13 -7.51 -6.86 -1.96
N GLU A 14 -7.17 -7.56 -0.87
CA GLU A 14 -6.85 -9.00 -0.89
C GLU A 14 -8.10 -9.90 -0.87
N ALA A 15 -9.29 -9.35 -0.66
CA ALA A 15 -10.55 -10.09 -0.84
C ALA A 15 -10.75 -10.54 -2.30
N TYR A 16 -10.11 -9.86 -3.25
CA TYR A 16 -10.10 -10.26 -4.65
C TYR A 16 -8.88 -11.13 -4.93
N GLU A 17 -9.11 -12.45 -4.95
CA GLU A 17 -8.05 -13.44 -5.16
C GLU A 17 -7.29 -13.19 -6.47
N GLY A 18 -5.95 -13.22 -6.39
CA GLY A 18 -5.06 -13.09 -7.55
C GLY A 18 -4.89 -11.68 -8.11
N ILE A 19 -5.50 -10.65 -7.52
CA ILE A 19 -5.47 -9.28 -8.03
C ILE A 19 -4.32 -8.47 -7.43
N ALA A 20 -4.20 -8.41 -6.10
CA ALA A 20 -3.14 -7.65 -5.45
C ALA A 20 -2.88 -8.11 -4.02
N VAL A 21 -1.70 -7.75 -3.51
CA VAL A 21 -1.26 -8.01 -2.13
C VAL A 21 -0.75 -6.72 -1.51
N VAL A 22 -1.08 -6.49 -0.23
CA VAL A 22 -0.68 -5.30 0.52
C VAL A 22 0.37 -5.67 1.57
N SER A 23 1.57 -5.10 1.45
CA SER A 23 2.62 -5.22 2.45
C SER A 23 2.84 -3.88 3.17
N THR A 24 3.08 -3.94 4.48
CA THR A 24 3.43 -2.74 5.26
C THR A 24 4.92 -2.46 5.11
N VAL A 25 5.27 -1.26 4.68
CA VAL A 25 6.66 -0.80 4.57
C VAL A 25 7.08 -0.12 5.87
N ASP A 26 6.23 0.77 6.39
CA ASP A 26 6.47 1.47 7.65
C ASP A 26 5.14 1.65 8.40
N ARG A 27 5.05 1.08 9.61
CA ARG A 27 3.84 1.13 10.43
C ARG A 27 3.62 2.49 11.09
N GLU A 28 4.68 3.20 11.46
CA GLU A 28 4.58 4.49 12.14
C GLU A 28 4.12 5.57 11.17
N MET A 29 4.64 5.56 9.94
CA MET A 29 4.18 6.45 8.88
C MET A 29 2.84 6.00 8.27
N GLY A 30 2.50 4.71 8.43
CA GLY A 30 1.37 4.09 7.74
C GLY A 30 1.61 3.96 6.23
N LEU A 31 2.87 3.70 5.85
CA LEU A 31 3.31 3.49 4.48
C LEU A 31 3.14 2.01 4.11
N VAL A 32 2.44 1.79 3.00
CA VAL A 32 2.18 0.44 2.47
C VAL A 32 2.60 0.37 1.01
N LYS A 33 2.97 -0.83 0.58
CA LYS A 33 3.21 -1.19 -0.80
C LYS A 33 2.08 -2.10 -1.26
N ILE A 34 1.55 -1.82 -2.44
CA ILE A 34 0.56 -2.66 -3.10
C ILE A 34 1.25 -3.28 -4.32
N SER A 35 1.37 -4.61 -4.31
CA SER A 35 1.86 -5.38 -5.45
C SER A 35 0.65 -5.85 -6.25
N ILE A 36 0.51 -5.35 -7.47
CA ILE A 36 -0.66 -5.61 -8.33
C ILE A 36 -0.27 -6.65 -9.38
N ALA A 37 -1.15 -7.62 -9.62
CA ALA A 37 -1.00 -8.58 -10.69
C ALA A 37 -1.06 -7.88 -12.06
N PRO A 38 -0.36 -8.39 -13.08
CA PRO A 38 -0.39 -7.79 -14.41
C PRO A 38 -1.81 -7.75 -14.99
N ASN A 39 -2.19 -6.62 -15.58
CA ASN A 39 -3.51 -6.35 -16.16
C ASN A 39 -4.64 -6.16 -15.14
N CYS A 40 -4.32 -6.04 -13.85
CA CYS A 40 -5.30 -5.75 -12.78
C CYS A 40 -5.14 -4.32 -12.22
N GLU A 41 -4.29 -3.49 -12.82
CA GLU A 41 -3.97 -2.15 -12.32
C GLU A 41 -5.19 -1.25 -12.24
N GLU A 42 -6.07 -1.31 -13.25
CA GLU A 42 -7.30 -0.52 -13.31
C GLU A 42 -8.30 -0.95 -12.23
N ASP A 43 -8.49 -2.26 -12.04
CA ASP A 43 -9.38 -2.82 -11.01
C ASP A 43 -8.96 -2.37 -9.61
N VAL A 44 -7.66 -2.46 -9.30
CA VAL A 44 -7.11 -2.00 -8.02
C VAL A 44 -7.25 -0.48 -7.90
N MET A 45 -7.02 0.27 -8.98
CA MET A 45 -7.14 1.72 -8.96
C MET A 45 -8.56 2.18 -8.63
N ILE A 46 -9.58 1.50 -9.15
CA ILE A 46 -10.99 1.78 -8.83
C ILE A 46 -11.25 1.62 -7.33
N ILE A 47 -10.78 0.53 -6.72
CA ILE A 47 -10.91 0.27 -5.28
C ILE A 47 -10.23 1.38 -4.48
N LEU A 48 -8.98 1.72 -4.84
CA LEU A 48 -8.21 2.74 -4.14
C LEU A 48 -8.83 4.14 -4.25
N GLN A 49 -9.41 4.48 -5.41
CA GLN A 49 -10.09 5.76 -5.60
C GLN A 49 -11.37 5.84 -4.78
N ALA A 50 -12.18 4.78 -4.78
CA ALA A 50 -13.41 4.71 -4.00
C ALA A 50 -13.16 4.88 -2.49
N GLU A 51 -12.09 4.26 -1.99
CA GLU A 51 -11.75 4.27 -0.55
C GLU A 51 -10.78 5.40 -0.15
N SER A 52 -10.34 6.23 -1.10
CA SER A 52 -9.30 7.24 -0.88
C SER A 52 -9.64 8.22 0.24
N GLN A 53 -10.89 8.70 0.30
CA GLN A 53 -11.34 9.63 1.33
C GLN A 53 -11.56 8.94 2.67
N ALA A 54 -12.22 7.78 2.69
CA ALA A 54 -12.54 7.05 3.91
C ALA A 54 -11.28 6.58 4.65
N LEU A 55 -10.29 6.10 3.89
CA LEU A 55 -9.04 5.59 4.43
C LEU A 55 -7.91 6.62 4.46
N GLU A 56 -8.14 7.85 3.99
CA GLU A 56 -7.14 8.93 3.87
C GLU A 56 -5.90 8.48 3.06
N LEU A 57 -6.15 7.77 1.96
CA LEU A 57 -5.09 7.26 1.10
C LEU A 57 -4.46 8.41 0.31
N ARG A 58 -3.14 8.38 0.21
CA ARG A 58 -2.38 9.28 -0.64
C ARG A 58 -1.33 8.47 -1.40
N PRO A 59 -1.27 8.56 -2.74
CA PRO A 59 -0.20 7.91 -3.48
C PRO A 59 1.15 8.50 -3.08
N VAL A 60 2.13 7.61 -2.91
CA VAL A 60 3.51 7.98 -2.67
C VAL A 60 4.33 7.41 -3.81
N TYR A 61 4.91 8.29 -4.61
CA TYR A 61 5.84 7.90 -5.65
C TYR A 61 7.21 7.72 -5.02
N CYS A 62 7.73 6.49 -5.07
CA CYS A 62 9.05 6.18 -4.58
C CYS A 62 10.06 6.66 -5.63
N SER A 63 10.99 7.54 -5.23
CA SER A 63 12.16 7.84 -6.05
C SER A 63 13.10 6.63 -5.99
N PRO A 64 13.82 6.28 -7.07
CA PRO A 64 14.84 5.23 -7.02
C PRO A 64 15.88 5.42 -5.90
N ALA A 65 16.04 6.65 -5.38
CA ALA A 65 16.92 6.98 -4.26
C ALA A 65 16.42 6.51 -2.87
N ASP A 66 15.12 6.24 -2.71
CA ASP A 66 14.52 5.93 -1.40
C ASP A 66 14.84 4.51 -0.92
N HIS A 67 15.33 3.63 -1.80
CA HIS A 67 15.80 2.28 -1.44
C HIS A 67 17.06 2.26 -0.54
N GLN A 68 17.76 3.40 -0.38
CA GLN A 68 19.02 3.45 0.39
C GLN A 68 18.86 3.78 1.88
N LEU A 69 17.66 4.13 2.35
CA LEU A 69 17.47 4.51 3.77
C LEU A 69 17.21 3.33 4.72
N SER A 70 16.85 2.14 4.21
CA SER A 70 16.50 0.97 5.04
C SER A 70 17.68 0.06 5.42
N SER A 71 18.91 0.42 5.05
CA SER A 71 20.12 -0.39 5.29
C SER A 71 21.16 0.33 6.16
N ARG A 72 20.72 1.08 7.18
CA ARG A 72 21.60 1.36 8.32
C ARG A 72 21.60 0.14 9.24
N PRO A 73 22.75 -0.52 9.49
CA PRO A 73 22.84 -1.50 10.55
C PRO A 73 22.71 -0.75 11.89
N ASP A 74 21.87 -1.29 12.78
CA ASP A 74 21.78 -0.83 14.17
C ASP A 74 23.16 -0.93 14.86
N PRO A 75 23.47 -0.01 15.78
CA PRO A 75 24.78 0.14 16.42
C PRO A 75 25.21 -1.04 17.30
#